data_AF-A0A2V2EI74-F1
#
_entry.id   AF-A0A2V2EI74-F1
#
_cell.length_a   1.000
_cell.length_b   1.000
_cell.length_c   1.000
_cell.angle_alpha   90.00
_cell.angle_beta   90.00
_cell.angle_gamma   90.00
#
_symmetry.space_group_name_H-M   'P 1'
#
loop_
_entity.id
_entity.type
_entity.pdbx_description
1 polymer ?
#
loop_
_entity_poly.entity_id
_entity_poly.type
_entity_poly.pdbx_seq_one_letter_code
_entity_poly.pdbx_strand_id
1 'polypeptide(L)'
;MNKLKNALNDIKASDELKQNTAVFLQKEREKKERGQFSNVIRLTIAAVCFLFAVVCISGFVLYYSPYSYISIDVNPSIELSVNRFDRVVSVKAYNNDGNMLIKNISLFNKRYTDAIETLFSENKFTSYLGDNSLLTFTVVSQKESEIINNIQACNGYAQYKANCFGAKNEDISKAHETGLSFGKYKKYMELLQYDPEITPEECINMSMRELQDLINKYTSSSDDKKDGDGENKPQNGNGMQNGKGNQNGNGYGKNS
;
A
#
# COMPACT_ATOMS: atom_id res chain seq x y z
N MET A 1 -44.04 -17.14 -86.03
CA MET A 1 -43.09 -16.02 -85.79
C MET A 1 -43.74 -15.03 -84.84
N ASN A 2 -43.14 -14.78 -83.68
CA ASN A 2 -43.73 -13.94 -82.63
C ASN A 2 -43.60 -12.45 -83.02
N LYS A 3 -44.67 -11.87 -83.58
CA LYS A 3 -44.75 -10.45 -84.00
C LYS A 3 -44.31 -9.49 -82.88
N LEU A 4 -44.60 -9.83 -81.63
CA LEU A 4 -44.21 -9.04 -80.46
C LEU A 4 -42.68 -8.99 -80.26
N LYS A 5 -41.98 -10.10 -80.53
CA LYS A 5 -40.52 -10.21 -80.38
C LYS A 5 -39.78 -9.44 -81.47
N ASN A 6 -40.33 -9.40 -82.69
CA ASN A 6 -39.79 -8.59 -83.78
C ASN A 6 -40.03 -7.09 -83.57
N ALA A 7 -41.22 -6.69 -83.12
CA ALA A 7 -41.54 -5.30 -82.84
C ALA A 7 -40.66 -4.68 -81.72
N LEU A 8 -40.22 -5.49 -80.76
CA LEU A 8 -39.31 -5.06 -79.69
C LEU A 8 -37.83 -5.05 -80.11
N ASN A 9 -37.44 -5.83 -81.13
CA ASN A 9 -36.05 -5.87 -81.62
C ASN A 9 -35.63 -4.57 -82.35
N ASP A 10 -36.60 -3.84 -82.92
CA ASP A 10 -36.37 -2.57 -83.60
C ASP A 10 -36.26 -1.37 -82.65
N ILE A 11 -36.67 -1.55 -81.39
CA ILE A 11 -36.54 -0.52 -80.35
C ILE A 11 -35.12 -0.61 -79.76
N LYS A 12 -34.18 0.04 -80.43
CA LYS A 12 -32.80 0.21 -79.93
C LYS A 12 -32.67 1.57 -79.26
N ALA A 13 -32.13 1.57 -78.05
CA ALA A 13 -31.70 2.80 -77.39
C ALA A 13 -30.64 3.50 -78.25
N SER A 14 -30.79 4.80 -78.47
CA SER A 14 -29.78 5.61 -79.15
C SER A 14 -28.46 5.55 -78.37
N ASP A 15 -27.33 5.71 -79.06
CA ASP A 15 -26.03 5.66 -78.41
C ASP A 15 -25.85 6.79 -77.38
N GLU A 16 -26.51 7.93 -77.60
CA GLU A 16 -26.65 9.01 -76.63
C GLU A 16 -27.36 8.55 -75.34
N LEU A 17 -28.47 7.81 -75.46
CA LEU A 17 -29.21 7.29 -74.32
C LEU A 17 -28.37 6.29 -73.52
N LYS A 18 -27.59 5.44 -74.21
CA LYS A 18 -26.66 4.49 -73.56
C LYS A 18 -25.54 5.22 -72.82
N GLN A 19 -24.93 6.23 -73.44
CA GLN A 19 -23.87 7.02 -72.81
C GLN A 19 -24.37 7.79 -71.59
N ASN A 20 -25.52 8.45 -71.69
CA ASN A 20 -26.13 9.16 -70.56
C ASN A 20 -26.47 8.21 -69.39
N THR A 21 -26.98 7.02 -69.72
CA THR A 21 -27.26 5.99 -68.70
C THR A 21 -25.97 5.48 -68.06
N ALA A 22 -24.90 5.25 -68.83
CA ALA A 22 -23.61 4.82 -68.29
C ALA A 22 -23.01 5.87 -67.35
N VAL A 23 -23.03 7.15 -67.72
CA VAL A 23 -22.57 8.26 -66.88
C VAL A 23 -23.40 8.38 -65.60
N PHE A 24 -24.72 8.22 -65.68
CA PHE A 24 -25.61 8.22 -64.52
C PHE A 24 -25.30 7.06 -63.55
N LEU A 25 -25.16 5.84 -64.08
CA LEU A 25 -24.83 4.66 -63.28
C LEU A 25 -23.44 4.77 -62.63
N GLN A 26 -22.47 5.36 -63.31
CA GLN A 26 -21.15 5.63 -62.75
C GLN A 26 -21.23 6.63 -61.58
N LYS A 27 -21.95 7.74 -61.74
CA LYS A 27 -22.16 8.71 -60.64
C LYS A 27 -22.86 8.08 -59.44
N GLU A 28 -23.85 7.23 -59.65
CA GLU A 28 -24.55 6.54 -58.54
C GLU A 28 -23.66 5.51 -57.83
N ARG A 29 -22.78 4.79 -58.55
CA ARG A 29 -21.76 3.93 -57.94
C ARG A 29 -20.78 4.73 -57.09
N GLU A 30 -20.22 5.82 -57.62
CA GLU A 30 -19.27 6.67 -56.90
C GLU A 30 -19.88 7.27 -55.62
N LYS A 31 -21.15 7.68 -55.65
CA LYS A 31 -21.87 8.14 -54.45
C LYS A 31 -22.02 7.03 -53.40
N LYS A 32 -22.38 5.82 -53.82
CA LYS A 32 -22.52 4.66 -52.93
C LYS A 32 -21.19 4.26 -52.31
N GLU A 33 -20.13 4.22 -53.11
CA GLU A 33 -18.77 3.93 -52.66
C GLU A 33 -18.24 5.02 -51.71
N ARG A 34 -18.46 6.30 -52.01
CA ARG A 34 -18.12 7.40 -51.08
C ARG A 34 -18.91 7.32 -49.76
N GLY A 35 -20.20 6.99 -49.81
CA GLY A 35 -21.03 6.79 -48.63
C GLY A 35 -20.55 5.61 -47.77
N GLN A 36 -20.24 4.48 -48.39
CA GLN A 36 -19.69 3.30 -47.71
C GLN A 36 -18.29 3.57 -47.15
N PHE A 37 -17.41 4.19 -47.92
CA PHE A 37 -16.04 4.52 -47.51
C PHE A 37 -16.03 5.54 -46.36
N SER A 38 -16.90 6.56 -46.40
CA SER A 38 -17.06 7.51 -45.29
C SER A 38 -17.61 6.86 -44.02
N ASN A 39 -18.52 5.88 -44.13
CA ASN A 39 -19.01 5.12 -42.99
C ASN A 39 -17.92 4.19 -42.41
N VAL A 40 -17.14 3.53 -43.26
CA VAL A 40 -15.99 2.71 -42.81
C VAL A 40 -14.96 3.58 -42.10
N ILE A 41 -14.61 4.76 -42.65
CA ILE A 41 -13.69 5.69 -41.97
C ILE A 41 -14.27 6.15 -40.62
N ARG A 42 -15.55 6.52 -40.56
CA ARG A 42 -16.20 6.92 -39.30
C ARG A 42 -16.18 5.81 -38.26
N LEU A 43 -16.46 4.57 -38.67
CA LEU A 43 -16.40 3.41 -37.79
C LEU A 43 -14.97 3.10 -37.34
N THR A 44 -13.98 3.22 -38.23
CA THR A 44 -12.57 3.05 -37.88
C THR A 44 -12.11 4.13 -36.89
N ILE A 45 -12.46 5.40 -37.11
CA ILE A 45 -12.16 6.49 -36.17
C ILE A 45 -12.83 6.21 -34.82
N ALA A 46 -14.11 5.83 -34.81
CA ALA A 46 -14.82 5.49 -33.58
C ALA A 46 -14.14 4.32 -32.84
N ALA A 47 -13.72 3.28 -33.55
CA ALA A 47 -13.01 2.14 -32.97
C ALA A 47 -11.64 2.54 -32.40
N VAL A 48 -10.87 3.39 -33.09
CA VAL A 48 -9.59 3.92 -32.61
C VAL A 48 -9.79 4.80 -31.38
N CYS A 49 -10.78 5.69 -31.39
CA CYS A 49 -11.11 6.53 -30.23
C CYS A 49 -11.56 5.69 -29.03
N PHE A 50 -12.35 4.64 -29.27
CA PHE A 50 -12.77 3.72 -28.23
C PHE A 50 -11.57 2.96 -27.64
N LEU A 51 -10.69 2.41 -28.47
CA LEU A 51 -9.49 1.72 -28.02
C LEU A 51 -8.57 2.66 -27.23
N PHE A 52 -8.38 3.89 -27.70
CA PHE A 52 -7.61 4.92 -27.00
C PHE A 52 -8.23 5.23 -25.63
N ALA A 53 -9.55 5.42 -25.56
CA ALA A 53 -10.25 5.62 -24.29
C ALA A 53 -10.05 4.45 -23.33
N VAL A 54 -10.15 3.21 -23.81
CA VAL A 54 -9.91 2.00 -23.00
C VAL A 54 -8.48 1.99 -22.45
N VAL A 55 -7.47 2.29 -23.27
CA VAL A 55 -6.08 2.35 -22.84
C VAL A 55 -5.87 3.46 -21.80
N CYS A 56 -6.40 4.66 -22.04
CA CYS A 56 -6.29 5.79 -21.11
C CYS A 56 -6.98 5.50 -19.77
N ILE A 57 -8.20 4.97 -19.79
CA ILE A 57 -8.94 4.62 -18.57
C ILE A 57 -8.22 3.51 -17.81
N SER A 58 -7.74 2.47 -18.50
CA SER A 58 -7.00 1.38 -17.87
C SER A 58 -5.71 1.88 -17.22
N GLY A 59 -4.95 2.72 -17.93
CA GLY A 59 -3.75 3.35 -17.40
C GLY A 59 -4.04 4.22 -16.18
N PHE A 60 -5.13 4.98 -16.21
CA PHE A 60 -5.57 5.80 -15.08
C PHE A 60 -5.93 4.94 -13.86
N VAL A 61 -6.73 3.89 -14.04
CA VAL A 61 -7.11 2.97 -12.95
C VAL A 61 -5.88 2.29 -12.35
N LEU A 62 -4.95 1.81 -13.18
CA LEU A 62 -3.70 1.19 -12.70
C LEU A 62 -2.82 2.17 -11.93
N TYR A 63 -2.77 3.43 -12.37
CA TYR A 63 -1.98 4.47 -11.72
C TYR A 63 -2.54 4.84 -10.35
N TYR A 64 -3.86 4.96 -10.21
CA TYR A 64 -4.49 5.36 -8.94
C TYR A 64 -4.86 4.18 -8.03
N SER A 65 -4.67 2.93 -8.47
CA SER A 65 -4.90 1.76 -7.65
C SER A 65 -3.82 1.63 -6.57
N PRO A 66 -4.20 1.56 -5.28
CA PRO A 66 -3.26 1.26 -4.21
C PRO A 66 -2.73 -0.17 -4.35
N TYR A 67 -1.48 -0.38 -3.96
CA TYR A 67 -0.78 -1.66 -3.99
C TYR A 67 -0.08 -1.97 -2.66
N SER A 68 0.43 -0.95 -2.00
CA SER A 68 1.07 -1.02 -0.69
C SER A 68 0.48 0.01 0.24
N TYR A 69 0.52 -0.25 1.54
CA TYR A 69 0.10 0.70 2.55
C TYR A 69 1.20 0.91 3.59
N ILE A 70 1.37 2.15 4.03
CA ILE A 70 2.37 2.53 5.04
C ILE A 70 1.65 3.35 6.09
N SER A 71 1.56 2.82 7.31
CA SER A 71 1.13 3.58 8.48
C SER A 71 2.33 4.27 9.11
N ILE A 72 2.12 5.49 9.59
CA ILE A 72 3.10 6.32 10.29
C ILE A 72 2.44 6.76 11.60
N ASP A 73 2.89 6.19 12.70
CA ASP A 73 2.24 6.29 14.00
C ASP A 73 3.20 6.81 15.07
N VAL A 74 2.81 7.94 15.68
CA VAL A 74 3.30 8.44 16.96
C VAL A 74 2.05 8.88 17.71
N ASN A 75 1.71 10.14 17.50
CA ASN A 75 0.48 10.86 17.72
C ASN A 75 0.82 12.21 17.08
N PRO A 76 0.70 12.40 15.76
CA PRO A 76 -0.35 11.95 14.84
C PRO A 76 -0.24 10.50 14.33
N SER A 77 -1.36 10.01 13.77
CA SER A 77 -1.47 8.70 13.11
C SER A 77 -2.07 8.88 11.71
N ILE A 78 -1.30 8.48 10.68
CA ILE A 78 -1.68 8.63 9.26
C ILE A 78 -1.28 7.39 8.45
N GLU A 79 -2.01 7.10 7.39
CA GLU A 79 -1.71 6.05 6.43
C GLU A 79 -1.56 6.60 5.01
N LEU A 80 -0.51 6.14 4.34
CA LEU A 80 -0.25 6.38 2.93
C LEU A 80 -0.68 5.15 2.14
N SER A 81 -1.55 5.33 1.16
CA SER A 81 -1.80 4.32 0.13
C SER A 81 -0.88 4.57 -1.05
N VAL A 82 -0.07 3.58 -1.41
CA VAL A 82 1.02 3.70 -2.39
C VAL A 82 0.72 2.78 -3.57
N ASN A 83 0.82 3.31 -4.79
CA ASN A 83 0.62 2.53 -6.01
C ASN A 83 1.87 1.72 -6.40
N ARG A 84 1.77 1.00 -7.52
CA ARG A 84 2.88 0.17 -8.06
C ARG A 84 4.08 0.97 -8.56
N PHE A 85 3.95 2.29 -8.67
CA PHE A 85 4.99 3.22 -9.10
C PHE A 85 5.61 3.97 -7.90
N ASP A 86 5.44 3.46 -6.69
CA ASP A 86 5.91 4.03 -5.42
C ASP A 86 5.33 5.40 -5.09
N ARG A 87 4.20 5.77 -5.71
CA ARG A 87 3.55 7.07 -5.51
C ARG A 87 2.37 6.98 -4.56
N VAL A 88 2.26 7.96 -3.70
CA VAL A 88 1.12 8.13 -2.78
C VAL A 88 -0.12 8.50 -3.60
N VAL A 89 -1.15 7.65 -3.57
CA VAL A 89 -2.43 7.87 -4.25
C VAL A 89 -3.55 8.25 -3.28
N SER A 90 -3.36 8.04 -1.99
CA SER A 90 -4.28 8.50 -0.95
C SER A 90 -3.55 8.68 0.38
N VAL A 91 -4.04 9.61 1.20
CA VAL A 91 -3.58 9.82 2.58
C VAL A 91 -4.80 9.88 3.48
N LYS A 92 -4.81 9.07 4.54
CA LYS A 92 -5.88 9.03 5.53
C LYS A 92 -5.31 9.26 6.92
N ALA A 93 -5.94 10.12 7.69
CA ALA A 93 -5.62 10.30 9.10
C ALA A 93 -6.56 9.45 9.97
N TYR A 94 -6.02 8.92 11.07
CA TYR A 94 -6.74 8.06 12.01
C TYR A 94 -6.95 8.71 13.38
N ASN A 95 -6.45 9.92 13.59
CA ASN A 95 -6.77 10.70 14.78
C ASN A 95 -6.83 12.21 14.47
N ASN A 96 -7.27 13.00 15.46
CA ASN A 96 -7.43 14.45 15.31
C ASN A 96 -6.10 15.14 14.96
N ASP A 97 -5.00 14.73 15.59
CA ASP A 97 -3.67 15.28 15.32
C ASP A 97 -3.21 14.97 13.88
N GLY A 98 -3.51 13.77 13.37
CA GLY A 98 -3.27 13.37 11.98
C GLY A 98 -4.06 14.23 11.01
N ASN A 99 -5.35 14.46 11.27
CA ASN A 99 -6.18 15.35 10.47
C ASN A 99 -5.62 16.78 10.46
N MET A 100 -5.15 17.25 11.60
CA MET A 100 -4.54 18.56 11.73
C MET A 100 -3.18 18.65 11.02
N LEU A 101 -2.43 17.55 10.94
CA LEU A 101 -1.15 17.48 10.23
C LEU A 101 -1.37 17.57 8.71
N ILE A 102 -2.21 16.68 8.15
CA ILE A 102 -2.32 16.52 6.69
C ILE A 102 -3.10 17.66 6.00
N LYS A 103 -3.82 18.51 6.75
CA LYS A 103 -4.57 19.65 6.20
C LYS A 103 -3.71 20.63 5.40
N ASN A 104 -2.44 20.82 5.79
CA ASN A 104 -1.57 21.83 5.20
C ASN A 104 -0.40 21.22 4.41
N ILE A 105 -0.35 19.90 4.26
CA ILE A 105 0.79 19.20 3.65
C ILE A 105 0.30 18.45 2.41
N SER A 106 0.91 18.73 1.26
CA SER A 106 0.60 18.01 0.02
C SER A 106 1.50 16.78 -0.11
N LEU A 107 0.94 15.60 0.16
CA LEU A 107 1.63 14.32 0.03
C LEU A 107 1.21 13.53 -1.22
N PHE A 108 0.07 13.89 -1.81
CA PHE A 108 -0.49 13.20 -2.97
C PHE A 108 0.46 13.25 -4.16
N ASN A 109 0.56 12.12 -4.85
CA ASN A 109 1.38 11.88 -6.03
C ASN A 109 2.91 12.06 -5.83
N LYS A 110 3.40 12.25 -4.61
CA LYS A 110 4.84 12.14 -4.30
C LYS A 110 5.27 10.69 -4.22
N ARG A 111 6.57 10.40 -4.39
CA ARG A 111 7.09 9.09 -3.97
C ARG A 111 6.91 8.95 -2.47
N TYR A 112 6.61 7.76 -1.96
CA TYR A 112 6.37 7.60 -0.52
C TYR A 112 7.58 7.99 0.33
N THR A 113 8.81 7.76 -0.14
CA THR A 113 10.04 8.22 0.52
C THR A 113 10.08 9.74 0.61
N ASP A 114 9.75 10.43 -0.48
CA ASP A 114 9.74 11.89 -0.53
C ASP A 114 8.60 12.46 0.33
N ALA A 115 7.46 11.75 0.41
CA ALA A 115 6.36 12.09 1.29
C ALA A 115 6.76 11.97 2.76
N ILE A 116 7.50 10.92 3.13
CA ILE A 116 8.06 10.73 4.48
C ILE A 116 9.09 11.83 4.80
N GLU A 117 9.99 12.16 3.88
CA GLU A 117 10.92 13.29 4.07
C GLU A 117 10.21 14.64 4.17
N THR A 118 9.11 14.82 3.42
CA THR A 118 8.25 16.01 3.55
C THR A 118 7.67 16.07 4.95
N LEU A 119 7.17 14.96 5.51
CA LEU A 119 6.68 14.91 6.89
C LEU A 119 7.76 15.30 7.90
N PHE A 120 8.98 14.77 7.76
CA PHE A 120 10.09 15.12 8.65
C PHE A 120 10.55 16.58 8.52
N SER A 121 10.25 17.24 7.39
CA SER A 121 10.53 18.66 7.19
C SER A 121 9.47 19.59 7.81
N GLU A 122 8.34 19.04 8.23
CA GLU A 122 7.23 19.81 8.79
C GLU A 122 7.39 19.97 10.30
N ASN A 123 7.55 21.22 10.76
CA ASN A 123 7.70 21.56 12.17
C ASN A 123 6.59 20.98 13.06
N LYS A 124 5.37 20.90 12.50
CA LYS A 124 4.22 20.33 13.19
C LYS A 124 4.37 18.82 13.41
N PHE A 125 5.00 18.10 12.50
CA PHE A 125 5.25 16.68 12.70
C PHE A 125 6.38 16.46 13.70
N THR A 126 7.49 17.20 13.53
CA THR A 126 8.67 17.05 14.39
C THR A 126 8.43 17.49 15.82
N SER A 127 7.46 18.36 16.10
CA SER A 127 7.05 18.70 17.47
C SER A 127 6.51 17.49 18.27
N TYR A 128 6.09 16.41 17.59
CA TYR A 128 5.66 15.17 18.24
C TYR A 128 6.80 14.16 18.44
N LEU A 129 8.00 14.44 17.91
CA LEU A 129 9.14 13.51 17.87
C LEU A 129 10.17 13.80 18.97
N GLY A 130 9.70 14.04 20.20
CA GLY A 130 10.57 14.26 21.37
C GLY A 130 11.26 12.98 21.88
N ASP A 131 12.11 13.12 22.90
CA ASP A 131 12.96 12.01 23.42
C ASP A 131 12.18 10.79 23.92
N ASN A 132 10.94 10.97 24.36
CA ASN A 132 10.06 9.88 24.83
C ASN A 132 9.00 9.46 23.79
N SER A 133 9.09 9.97 22.56
CA SER A 133 8.17 9.59 21.49
C SER A 133 8.51 8.20 20.94
N LEU A 134 7.49 7.51 20.40
CA LEU A 134 7.66 6.22 19.75
C LEU A 134 7.16 6.30 18.31
N LEU A 135 8.06 6.61 17.38
CA LEU A 135 7.75 6.62 15.95
C LEU A 135 7.78 5.21 15.39
N THR A 136 6.64 4.76 14.87
CA THR A 136 6.46 3.43 14.31
C THR A 136 5.91 3.53 12.89
N PHE A 137 6.61 2.89 11.97
CA PHE A 137 6.14 2.61 10.63
C PHE A 137 5.59 1.19 10.56
N THR A 138 4.41 1.02 9.98
CA THR A 138 3.83 -0.31 9.70
C THR A 138 3.58 -0.44 8.21
N VAL A 139 4.21 -1.44 7.57
CA VAL A 139 4.14 -1.66 6.13
C VAL A 139 3.27 -2.87 5.83
N VAL A 140 2.28 -2.69 4.96
CA VAL A 140 1.48 -3.78 4.40
C VAL A 140 1.70 -3.82 2.89
N SER A 141 2.47 -4.80 2.42
CA SER A 141 2.80 -4.95 0.99
C SER A 141 3.33 -6.35 0.67
N GLN A 142 3.20 -6.76 -0.59
CA GLN A 142 3.95 -7.92 -1.12
C GLN A 142 5.45 -7.61 -1.29
N LYS A 143 5.83 -6.32 -1.36
CA LYS A 143 7.21 -5.84 -1.44
C LYS A 143 7.69 -5.27 -0.09
N GLU A 144 7.27 -5.89 1.00
CA GLU A 144 7.49 -5.41 2.36
C GLU A 144 8.96 -5.06 2.64
N SER A 145 9.90 -5.99 2.40
CA SER A 145 11.31 -5.78 2.71
C SER A 145 11.94 -4.62 1.94
N GLU A 146 11.56 -4.43 0.67
CA GLU A 146 12.03 -3.31 -0.15
C GLU A 146 11.57 -1.97 0.43
N ILE A 147 10.28 -1.88 0.78
CA ILE A 147 9.69 -0.66 1.35
C ILE A 147 10.31 -0.35 2.71
N ILE A 148 10.47 -1.36 3.58
CA ILE A 148 11.10 -1.20 4.89
C ILE A 148 12.52 -0.65 4.73
N ASN A 149 13.34 -1.23 3.84
CA ASN A 149 14.70 -0.76 3.60
C ASN A 149 14.71 0.70 3.10
N ASN A 150 13.79 1.06 2.22
CA ASN A 150 13.69 2.43 1.71
C ASN A 150 13.25 3.44 2.79
N ILE A 151 12.35 3.04 3.69
CA ILE A 151 11.96 3.87 4.86
C ILE A 151 13.15 4.03 5.81
N GLN A 152 13.90 2.95 6.06
CA GLN A 152 15.08 2.97 6.94
C GLN A 152 16.21 3.86 6.40
N ALA A 153 16.27 4.04 5.08
CA ALA A 153 17.22 4.94 4.42
C ALA A 153 16.80 6.42 4.47
N CYS A 154 15.59 6.76 4.91
CA CYS A 154 15.17 8.15 5.09
C CYS A 154 15.91 8.79 6.27
N ASN A 155 16.28 10.07 6.14
CA ASN A 155 17.09 10.78 7.14
C ASN A 155 16.42 10.82 8.51
N GLY A 156 15.10 11.06 8.54
CA GLY A 156 14.34 11.11 9.79
C GLY A 156 14.22 9.75 10.50
N TYR A 157 14.41 8.63 9.81
CA TYR A 157 14.29 7.30 10.43
C TYR A 157 15.35 7.12 11.53
N ALA A 158 16.62 7.32 11.19
CA ALA A 158 17.73 7.17 12.14
C ALA A 158 17.73 8.29 13.19
N GLN A 159 17.43 9.53 12.78
CA GLN A 159 17.40 10.68 13.68
C GLN A 159 16.41 10.50 14.84
N TYR A 160 15.22 9.99 14.55
CA TYR A 160 14.14 9.83 15.54
C TYR A 160 14.03 8.41 16.08
N LYS A 161 15.04 7.56 15.84
CA LYS A 161 15.09 6.16 16.31
C LYS A 161 13.78 5.40 16.02
N ALA A 162 13.27 5.59 14.81
CA ALA A 162 12.00 5.02 14.42
C ALA A 162 12.06 3.49 14.36
N ASN A 163 10.91 2.87 14.60
CA ASN A 163 10.70 1.45 14.38
C ASN A 163 9.98 1.23 13.06
N CYS A 164 10.24 0.12 12.37
CA CYS A 164 9.54 -0.24 11.15
C CYS A 164 9.30 -1.75 11.09
N PHE A 165 8.06 -2.16 10.84
CA PHE A 165 7.69 -3.57 10.79
C PHE A 165 6.68 -3.87 9.68
N GLY A 166 6.70 -5.13 9.24
CA GLY A 166 5.68 -5.72 8.40
C GLY A 166 4.37 -6.03 9.13
N ALA A 167 3.28 -6.02 8.36
CA ALA A 167 1.97 -6.52 8.74
C ALA A 167 1.29 -7.22 7.55
N LYS A 168 0.37 -8.15 7.84
CA LYS A 168 -0.28 -8.96 6.80
C LYS A 168 -1.42 -8.18 6.14
N ASN A 169 -1.71 -8.51 4.88
CA ASN A 169 -2.86 -7.93 4.17
C ASN A 169 -4.21 -8.20 4.87
N GLU A 170 -4.33 -9.34 5.55
CA GLU A 170 -5.54 -9.72 6.31
C GLU A 170 -5.84 -8.76 7.47
N ASP A 171 -4.82 -8.04 7.95
CA ASP A 171 -4.97 -7.08 9.04
C ASP A 171 -5.54 -5.74 8.54
N ILE A 172 -5.55 -5.48 7.22
CA ILE A 172 -6.02 -4.21 6.66
C ILE A 172 -7.49 -3.97 6.99
N SER A 173 -8.36 -4.91 6.58
CA SER A 173 -9.80 -4.75 6.75
C SER A 173 -10.18 -4.61 8.21
N LYS A 174 -9.56 -5.40 9.10
CA LYS A 174 -9.84 -5.38 10.54
C LYS A 174 -9.38 -4.09 11.22
N ALA A 175 -8.19 -3.59 10.85
CA ALA A 175 -7.71 -2.29 11.34
C ALA A 175 -8.69 -1.18 10.93
N HIS A 176 -9.11 -1.16 9.67
CA HIS A 176 -10.01 -0.12 9.18
C HIS A 176 -11.44 -0.21 9.73
N GLU A 177 -11.95 -1.43 9.97
CA GLU A 177 -13.25 -1.66 10.63
C GLU A 177 -13.28 -1.16 12.07
N THR A 178 -12.16 -1.26 12.79
CA THR A 178 -12.01 -0.76 14.17
C THR A 178 -11.66 0.72 14.25
N GLY A 179 -11.49 1.41 13.10
CA GLY A 179 -11.12 2.82 13.05
C GLY A 179 -9.68 3.11 13.48
N LEU A 180 -8.83 2.10 13.59
CA LEU A 180 -7.43 2.22 13.97
C LEU A 180 -6.51 2.20 12.74
N SER A 181 -5.37 2.86 12.85
CA SER A 181 -4.29 2.68 11.89
C SER A 181 -3.65 1.29 12.03
N PHE A 182 -2.91 0.82 11.02
CA PHE A 182 -2.26 -0.50 11.09
C PHE A 182 -1.33 -0.64 12.32
N GLY A 183 -0.55 0.38 12.66
CA GLY A 183 0.36 0.32 13.80
C GLY A 183 -0.37 0.29 15.14
N LYS A 184 -1.43 1.09 15.29
CA LYS A 184 -2.26 1.08 16.50
C LYS A 184 -3.08 -0.21 16.62
N TYR A 185 -3.62 -0.72 15.52
CA TYR A 185 -4.33 -1.99 15.50
C TYR A 185 -3.42 -3.15 15.94
N LYS A 186 -2.16 -3.16 15.51
CA LYS A 186 -1.18 -4.16 15.97
C LYS A 186 -0.99 -4.10 17.48
N LYS A 187 -0.89 -2.90 18.06
CA LYS A 187 -0.78 -2.71 19.52
C LYS A 187 -2.06 -3.08 20.26
N TYR A 188 -3.21 -2.74 19.70
CA TYR A 188 -4.52 -3.14 20.22
C TYR A 188 -4.66 -4.67 20.29
N MET A 189 -4.27 -5.39 19.24
CA MET A 189 -4.28 -6.86 19.22
C MET A 189 -3.30 -7.48 20.23
N GLU A 190 -2.20 -6.80 20.53
CA GLU A 190 -1.27 -7.19 21.60
C GLU A 190 -1.89 -6.96 22.99
N LEU A 191 -2.54 -5.82 23.19
CA LEU A 191 -3.22 -5.46 24.44
C LEU A 191 -4.38 -6.40 24.79
N LEU A 192 -5.17 -6.82 23.80
CA LEU A 192 -6.28 -7.77 23.99
C LEU A 192 -5.86 -9.10 24.63
N GLN A 193 -4.57 -9.46 24.59
CA GLN A 193 -4.06 -10.67 25.25
C GLN A 193 -3.95 -10.51 26.77
N TYR A 194 -3.88 -9.28 27.26
CA TYR A 194 -3.72 -8.96 28.68
C TYR A 194 -4.98 -8.32 29.26
N ASP A 195 -5.69 -7.54 28.45
CA ASP A 195 -6.88 -6.78 28.83
C ASP A 195 -7.98 -7.00 27.78
N PRO A 196 -8.89 -7.97 27.99
CA PRO A 196 -9.97 -8.26 27.06
C PRO A 196 -11.05 -7.16 26.99
N GLU A 197 -11.06 -6.20 27.92
CA GLU A 197 -12.08 -5.14 27.98
C GLU A 197 -11.64 -3.89 27.21
N ILE A 198 -10.37 -3.78 26.81
CA ILE A 198 -9.88 -2.61 26.07
C ILE A 198 -10.59 -2.46 24.73
N THR A 199 -10.96 -1.22 24.43
CA THR A 199 -11.73 -0.88 23.23
C THR A 199 -10.85 -0.19 22.17
N PRO A 200 -11.16 -0.33 20.87
CA PRO A 200 -10.49 0.44 19.82
C PRO A 200 -10.59 1.96 20.02
N GLU A 201 -11.73 2.44 20.55
CA GLU A 201 -12.00 3.85 20.82
C GLU A 201 -11.09 4.44 21.91
N GLU A 202 -10.62 3.63 22.85
CA GLU A 202 -9.61 4.06 23.83
C GLU A 202 -8.24 4.14 23.14
N CYS A 203 -7.88 3.13 22.35
CA CYS A 203 -6.59 3.09 21.66
C CYS A 203 -6.41 4.19 20.61
N ILE A 204 -7.48 4.66 19.97
CA ILE A 204 -7.41 5.68 18.91
C ILE A 204 -6.82 7.01 19.42
N ASN A 205 -7.07 7.34 20.70
CA ASN A 205 -6.66 8.59 21.32
C ASN A 205 -5.31 8.48 22.06
N MET A 206 -4.82 7.26 22.29
CA MET A 206 -3.50 7.03 22.87
C MET A 206 -2.39 7.17 21.82
N SER A 207 -1.26 7.74 22.21
CA SER A 207 -0.01 7.69 21.45
C SER A 207 0.57 6.28 21.44
N MET A 208 1.45 6.00 20.46
CA MET A 208 2.18 4.73 20.42
C MET A 208 3.00 4.48 21.69
N ARG A 209 3.52 5.53 22.33
CA ARG A 209 4.23 5.45 23.62
C ARG A 209 3.30 5.00 24.74
N GLU A 210 2.12 5.61 24.86
CA GLU A 210 1.13 5.23 25.87
C GLU A 210 0.63 3.80 25.68
N LEU A 211 0.38 3.40 24.43
CA LEU A 211 0.03 2.00 24.11
C LEU A 211 1.15 1.04 24.53
N GLN A 212 2.41 1.40 24.28
CA GLN A 212 3.56 0.60 24.71
C GLN A 212 3.73 0.56 26.24
N ASP A 213 3.48 1.67 26.92
CA ASP A 213 3.54 1.74 28.40
C ASP A 213 2.45 0.88 29.04
N LEU A 214 1.26 0.85 28.44
CA LEU A 214 0.17 0.00 28.91
C LEU A 214 0.52 -1.49 28.75
N ILE A 215 1.11 -1.89 27.62
CA ILE A 215 1.62 -3.25 27.43
C ILE A 215 2.68 -3.57 28.48
N ASN A 216 3.65 -2.68 28.68
CA ASN A 216 4.74 -2.88 29.63
C ASN A 216 4.22 -3.05 31.07
N LYS A 217 3.18 -2.31 31.45
CA LYS A 217 2.55 -2.44 32.77
C LYS A 217 1.99 -3.84 32.99
N TYR A 218 1.36 -4.45 31.99
CA TYR A 218 0.85 -5.82 32.08
C TYR A 218 1.97 -6.86 32.10
N THR A 219 3.03 -6.67 31.31
CA THR A 219 4.17 -7.61 31.29
C THR A 219 4.97 -7.55 32.59
N SER A 220 5.25 -6.36 33.13
CA SER A 220 6.00 -6.21 34.38
C SER A 220 5.21 -6.66 35.62
N SER A 221 3.88 -6.56 35.59
CA SER A 221 3.03 -7.09 36.69
C SER A 221 2.90 -8.62 36.67
N SER A 222 3.33 -9.28 35.59
CA SER A 222 3.26 -10.74 35.43
C SER A 222 4.51 -11.46 35.95
N ASP A 223 5.63 -10.75 36.11
CA ASP A 223 6.90 -11.31 36.60
C ASP A 223 7.01 -11.35 38.14
N ASP A 224 6.19 -10.59 38.88
CA ASP A 224 6.19 -10.58 40.36
C ASP A 224 5.36 -11.70 41.02
N LYS A 225 4.84 -12.67 40.24
CA LYS A 225 4.07 -13.84 40.76
C LYS A 225 4.76 -15.19 40.56
N LYS A 226 6.09 -15.21 40.56
CA LYS A 226 6.88 -16.44 40.73
C LYS A 226 8.00 -16.22 41.75
N ASP A 227 7.66 -16.37 43.03
CA ASP A 227 8.37 -17.22 43.98
C ASP A 227 7.96 -16.84 45.40
N GLY A 228 7.00 -17.60 45.91
CA GLY A 228 6.49 -17.49 47.27
C GLY A 228 5.63 -18.68 47.61
N ASP A 229 6.24 -19.86 47.75
CA ASP A 229 5.90 -20.80 48.81
C ASP A 229 6.86 -22.00 48.83
N GLY A 230 7.57 -22.18 49.95
CA GLY A 230 8.50 -23.28 50.18
C GLY A 230 9.33 -23.14 51.45
N GLU A 231 8.67 -23.00 52.60
CA GLU A 231 9.31 -23.07 53.91
C GLU A 231 9.91 -24.47 54.23
N ASN A 232 11.01 -24.42 55.01
CA ASN A 232 11.45 -25.39 56.04
C ASN A 232 12.26 -26.66 55.65
N LYS A 233 13.60 -26.62 55.84
CA LYS A 233 14.33 -27.01 57.09
C LYS A 233 15.86 -27.07 56.90
N PRO A 234 16.66 -26.81 57.96
CA PRO A 234 18.12 -26.95 57.93
C PRO A 234 18.54 -28.37 58.32
N GLN A 235 19.49 -28.97 57.59
CA GLN A 235 20.16 -30.20 58.01
C GLN A 235 21.67 -30.00 58.13
N ASN A 236 22.10 -30.13 59.38
CA ASN A 236 23.46 -30.29 59.85
C ASN A 236 24.05 -31.62 59.35
N GLY A 237 25.29 -31.63 58.88
CA GLY A 237 25.97 -32.86 58.44
C GLY A 237 27.47 -32.67 58.25
N ASN A 238 28.24 -32.91 59.31
CA ASN A 238 29.69 -33.04 59.31
C ASN A 238 30.14 -34.23 58.43
N GLY A 239 31.21 -34.05 57.66
CA GLY A 239 31.91 -35.11 56.95
C GLY A 239 33.29 -34.68 56.48
N MET A 240 34.31 -34.90 57.31
CA MET A 240 35.73 -34.84 56.96
C MET A 240 36.11 -36.01 56.05
N GLN A 241 36.84 -35.78 54.95
CA GLN A 241 38.05 -36.58 54.65
C GLN A 241 38.92 -36.01 53.52
N ASN A 242 40.22 -36.23 53.71
CA ASN A 242 41.38 -35.76 52.96
C ASN A 242 41.58 -36.44 51.58
N GLY A 243 42.33 -35.78 50.69
CA GLY A 243 42.98 -36.44 49.54
C GLY A 243 43.89 -35.50 48.73
N LYS A 244 45.20 -35.75 48.78
CA LYS A 244 46.31 -34.97 48.19
C LYS A 244 46.56 -35.27 46.70
N GLY A 245 47.17 -34.30 46.01
CA GLY A 245 48.08 -34.44 44.85
C GLY A 245 47.38 -34.48 43.49
N ASN A 246 47.91 -33.95 42.38
CA ASN A 246 49.31 -33.84 41.99
C ASN A 246 49.49 -32.78 40.87
N GLN A 247 50.75 -32.40 40.64
CA GLN A 247 51.25 -31.41 39.70
C GLN A 247 51.18 -31.80 38.20
N ASN A 248 51.42 -30.78 37.36
CA ASN A 248 51.94 -30.73 35.97
C ASN A 248 50.94 -30.06 35.01
N GLY A 249 51.26 -29.06 34.18
CA GLY A 249 52.53 -28.50 33.73
C GLY A 249 52.41 -28.14 32.24
N ASN A 250 52.91 -26.95 31.86
CA ASN A 250 53.15 -26.43 30.49
C ASN A 250 51.90 -26.06 29.65
N GLY A 251 51.89 -25.02 28.82
CA GLY A 251 52.91 -24.06 28.42
C GLY A 251 52.50 -23.38 27.09
N TYR A 252 52.74 -22.07 27.01
CA TYR A 252 52.99 -21.20 25.84
C TYR A 252 52.03 -21.13 24.63
N GLY A 253 51.82 -19.89 24.17
CA GLY A 253 51.63 -19.62 22.74
C GLY A 253 50.85 -18.36 22.38
N LYS A 254 51.42 -17.16 22.62
CA LYS A 254 51.07 -15.95 21.84
C LYS A 254 51.57 -16.13 20.41
N ASN A 255 50.81 -15.65 19.42
CA ASN A 255 51.39 -14.91 18.31
C ASN A 255 50.35 -13.96 17.69
N SER A 256 50.85 -12.72 17.53
CA SER A 256 50.55 -11.63 16.60
C SER A 256 49.20 -11.56 15.89
#